data_AF-A0A449AHH1-F1
#
_entry.id   AF-A0A449AHH1-F1
#
_cell.length_a   1.000
_cell.length_b   1.000
_cell.length_c   1.000
_cell.angle_alpha   90.00
_cell.angle_beta   90.00
_cell.angle_gamma   90.00
#
_symmetry.space_group_name_H-M   'P 1'
#
loop_
_entity.id
_entity.type
_entity.pdbx_description
1 polymer ?
#
loop_
_entity_poly.entity_id
_entity_poly.type
_entity_poly.pdbx_seq_one_letter_code
_entity_poly.pdbx_strand_id
1 'polypeptide(L)'
;MIKYKENISKTSFYIFIAQIALLTLALFVWIMIPFGLGIRSEEFLKITKNLSNEQINKLGYEITTKTVLSYIANTLVILFFVGYLLILRNKLKYGYFFIISWIVIFITIAFVPFYGGIKYHPNIQIIFGGIISTISITIILHLVLILFNFYIKRKFHYYEFYKIHKERGK
;
A
#
# COMPACT_ATOMS: atom_id res chain seq x y z
N MET A 1 -23.71 21.83 -7.94
CA MET A 1 -23.69 21.12 -6.64
C MET A 1 -22.24 21.09 -6.11
N ILE A 2 -21.94 21.78 -5.02
CA ILE A 2 -20.58 21.86 -4.46
C ILE A 2 -20.17 20.45 -3.99
N LYS A 3 -19.11 19.87 -4.57
CA LYS A 3 -18.57 18.57 -4.12
C LYS A 3 -17.95 18.76 -2.74
N TYR A 4 -18.52 18.13 -1.71
CA TYR A 4 -17.95 18.12 -0.36
C TYR A 4 -16.51 17.58 -0.41
N LYS A 5 -15.59 18.29 0.26
CA LYS A 5 -14.19 17.89 0.43
C LYS A 5 -13.77 18.23 1.86
N GLU A 6 -12.87 17.45 2.44
CA GLU A 6 -12.48 17.60 3.84
C GLU A 6 -10.94 17.60 4.01
N ASN A 7 -10.47 18.28 5.05
CA ASN A 7 -9.06 18.26 5.43
C ASN A 7 -8.76 16.99 6.21
N ILE A 8 -7.57 16.41 6.01
CA ILE A 8 -7.13 15.28 6.83
C ILE A 8 -6.90 15.73 8.27
N SER A 9 -7.40 14.94 9.23
CA SER A 9 -7.16 15.18 10.64
C SER A 9 -5.67 15.04 10.96
N LYS A 10 -5.17 15.81 11.95
CA LYS A 10 -3.77 15.70 12.42
C LYS A 10 -3.45 14.25 12.81
N THR A 11 -4.33 13.63 13.59
CA THR A 11 -4.19 12.27 14.07
C THR A 11 -4.09 11.27 12.92
N SER A 12 -5.00 11.32 11.95
CA SER A 12 -4.96 10.44 10.78
C SER A 12 -3.69 10.64 9.95
N PHE A 13 -3.23 11.88 9.79
CA PHE A 13 -1.98 12.17 9.10
C PHE A 13 -0.79 11.48 9.78
N TYR A 14 -0.61 11.65 11.09
CA TYR A 14 0.51 11.03 11.81
C TYR A 14 0.41 9.50 11.87
N ILE A 15 -0.80 8.94 11.98
CA ILE A 15 -1.03 7.49 11.89
C ILE A 15 -0.54 6.97 10.54
N PHE A 16 -0.91 7.62 9.43
CA PHE A 16 -0.42 7.20 8.12
C PHE A 16 1.09 7.32 7.99
N ILE A 17 1.70 8.42 8.45
CA ILE A 17 3.17 8.57 8.40
C ILE A 17 3.86 7.44 9.18
N ALA A 18 3.39 7.10 10.37
CA ALA A 18 3.94 6.01 11.17
C ALA A 18 3.78 4.65 10.47
N GLN A 19 2.57 4.35 9.96
CA GLN A 19 2.32 3.10 9.23
C GLN A 19 3.17 2.99 7.97
N ILE A 20 3.36 4.09 7.24
CA ILE A 20 4.19 4.11 6.03
C ILE A 20 5.68 3.95 6.36
N ALA A 21 6.17 4.55 7.45
CA ALA A 21 7.53 4.34 7.91
C ALA A 21 7.78 2.86 8.24
N LEU A 22 6.85 2.23 8.99
CA LEU A 22 6.91 0.80 9.31
C LEU A 22 6.82 -0.07 8.05
N LEU A 23 5.93 0.25 7.12
CA LEU A 23 5.79 -0.46 5.85
C LEU A 23 7.06 -0.38 5.01
N THR A 24 7.68 0.80 4.95
CA THR A 24 8.93 1.03 4.20
C THR A 24 10.07 0.20 4.78
N LEU A 25 10.19 0.18 6.11
CA LEU A 25 11.19 -0.65 6.79
C LEU A 25 10.96 -2.15 6.52
N ALA A 26 9.72 -2.61 6.64
CA ALA A 26 9.36 -4.01 6.40
C ALA A 26 9.64 -4.42 4.95
N LEU A 27 9.28 -3.58 3.97
CA LEU A 27 9.58 -3.80 2.55
C LEU A 27 11.08 -3.82 2.29
N PHE A 28 11.84 -2.91 2.88
CA PHE A 28 13.29 -2.88 2.73
C PHE A 28 13.93 -4.19 3.21
N VAL A 29 13.58 -4.64 4.41
CA VAL A 29 14.08 -5.93 4.94
C VAL A 29 13.63 -7.09 4.06
N TRP A 30 12.36 -7.15 3.66
CA TRP A 30 11.82 -8.22 2.82
C TRP A 30 12.57 -8.36 1.49
N ILE A 31 12.97 -7.23 0.90
CA ILE A 31 13.68 -7.17 -0.39
C ILE A 31 15.15 -7.50 -0.24
N MET A 32 15.74 -7.25 0.92
CA MET A 32 17.14 -7.57 1.19
C MET A 32 17.38 -9.04 1.51
N ILE A 33 16.35 -9.78 1.93
CA ILE A 33 16.45 -11.21 2.26
C ILE A 33 17.06 -12.04 1.10
N PRO A 34 16.57 -11.96 -0.16
CA PRO A 34 17.16 -12.67 -1.28
C PRO A 34 18.65 -12.37 -1.51
N PHE A 35 19.11 -11.16 -1.22
CA PHE A 35 20.52 -10.76 -1.42
C PHE A 35 21.43 -11.21 -0.27
N GLY A 36 20.94 -11.17 0.98
CA GLY A 36 21.73 -11.54 2.15
C GLY A 36 21.78 -13.06 2.40
N LEU A 37 20.66 -13.76 2.25
CA LEU A 37 20.55 -15.19 2.52
C LEU A 37 20.65 -16.05 1.24
N GLY A 38 20.62 -15.42 0.07
CA GLY A 38 20.51 -16.10 -1.22
C GLY A 38 19.12 -16.70 -1.45
N ILE A 39 18.84 -17.07 -2.69
CA ILE A 39 17.64 -17.83 -3.06
C ILE A 39 17.90 -19.31 -2.73
N ARG A 40 17.89 -19.66 -1.44
CA ARG A 40 18.14 -21.02 -0.94
C ARG A 40 16.85 -21.75 -0.55
N SER A 41 15.79 -21.64 -1.36
CA SER A 41 14.62 -22.49 -1.14
C SER A 41 14.90 -23.90 -1.69
N GLU A 42 14.47 -24.94 -0.96
CA GLU A 42 14.57 -26.34 -1.40
C GLU A 42 13.93 -26.55 -2.78
N GLU A 43 12.92 -25.75 -3.10
CA GLU A 43 12.24 -25.73 -4.39
C GLU A 43 13.12 -25.12 -5.50
N PHE A 44 13.86 -24.04 -5.21
CA PHE A 44 14.85 -23.50 -6.16
C PHE A 44 15.94 -24.53 -6.47
N LEU A 45 16.46 -25.21 -5.44
CA LEU A 45 17.43 -26.30 -5.60
C LEU A 45 16.88 -27.48 -6.42
N LYS A 46 15.59 -27.81 -6.29
CA LYS A 46 14.92 -28.83 -7.12
C LYS A 46 14.78 -28.38 -8.57
N ILE A 47 14.42 -27.12 -8.81
CA ILE A 47 14.23 -26.57 -10.17
C ILE A 47 15.57 -26.42 -10.88
N THR A 48 16.64 -26.02 -10.19
CA THR A 48 17.98 -25.85 -10.78
C THR A 48 18.77 -27.15 -10.92
N LYS A 49 18.32 -28.26 -10.30
CA LYS A 49 19.07 -29.53 -10.28
C LYS A 49 19.37 -30.12 -11.66
N ASN A 50 18.50 -29.83 -12.64
CA ASN A 50 18.61 -30.33 -14.01
C ASN A 50 18.90 -29.22 -15.04
N LEU A 51 19.18 -27.99 -14.58
CA LEU A 51 19.44 -26.85 -15.47
C LEU A 51 20.94 -26.68 -15.70
N SER A 52 21.32 -26.24 -16.90
CA SER A 52 22.71 -25.85 -17.19
C SER A 52 23.08 -24.56 -16.44
N ASN A 53 24.38 -24.31 -16.23
CA ASN A 53 24.85 -23.07 -15.59
C ASN A 53 24.34 -21.80 -16.28
N GLU A 54 24.17 -21.82 -17.61
CA GLU A 54 23.57 -20.70 -18.36
C GLU A 54 22.09 -20.49 -18.03
N GLN A 55 21.32 -21.57 -17.91
CA GLN A 55 19.91 -21.49 -17.55
C GLN A 55 19.71 -20.99 -16.11
N ILE A 56 20.60 -21.41 -15.20
CA ILE A 56 20.61 -20.94 -13.80
C ILE A 56 20.92 -19.44 -13.74
N ASN A 57 21.91 -18.97 -14.50
CA ASN A 57 22.27 -17.55 -14.56
C ASN A 57 21.13 -16.70 -15.14
N LYS A 58 20.47 -17.18 -16.20
CA LYS A 58 19.33 -16.48 -16.81
C LYS A 58 18.14 -16.40 -15.84
N LEU A 59 17.83 -17.49 -15.14
CA LEU A 59 16.77 -17.52 -14.13
C LEU A 59 17.07 -16.58 -12.95
N GLY A 60 18.32 -16.59 -12.46
CA GLY A 60 18.77 -15.68 -11.40
C GLY A 60 18.66 -14.21 -11.80
N TYR A 61 19.03 -13.88 -13.04
CA TYR A 61 18.88 -12.53 -13.59
C TYR A 61 17.42 -12.09 -13.68
N GLU A 62 16.53 -12.95 -14.18
CA GLU A 62 15.10 -12.65 -14.28
C GLU A 62 14.45 -12.42 -12.92
N ILE A 63 14.76 -13.27 -11.92
CA ILE A 63 14.22 -13.13 -10.56
C ILE A 63 14.74 -11.84 -9.92
N THR A 64 16.04 -11.59 -9.99
CA THR A 64 16.66 -10.39 -9.41
C THR A 64 16.07 -9.13 -10.04
N THR A 65 15.93 -9.09 -11.36
CA THR A 65 15.37 -7.94 -12.09
C THR A 65 13.91 -7.70 -11.70
N LYS A 66 13.09 -8.75 -11.61
CA LYS A 66 11.68 -8.65 -11.17
C LYS A 66 11.58 -8.15 -9.73
N THR A 67 12.43 -8.63 -8.83
CA THR A 67 12.46 -8.20 -7.43
C THR A 67 12.85 -6.72 -7.31
N VAL A 68 13.88 -6.28 -8.04
CA VAL A 68 14.31 -4.88 -8.06
C VAL A 68 13.24 -3.96 -8.67
N LEU A 69 12.62 -4.36 -9.79
CA LEU A 69 11.52 -3.58 -10.38
C LEU A 69 10.32 -3.47 -9.45
N SER A 70 9.96 -4.57 -8.78
CA SER A 70 8.91 -4.57 -7.75
C SER A 70 9.25 -3.63 -6.60
N TYR A 71 10.51 -3.60 -6.16
CA TYR A 71 10.96 -2.66 -5.14
C TYR A 71 10.78 -1.21 -5.57
N ILE A 72 11.26 -0.86 -6.76
CA ILE A 72 11.20 0.51 -7.28
C ILE A 72 9.74 0.95 -7.41
N ALA A 73 8.88 0.08 -7.96
CA ALA A 73 7.45 0.35 -8.10
C ALA A 73 6.79 0.60 -6.73
N ASN A 74 7.00 -0.28 -5.75
CA ASN A 74 6.41 -0.12 -4.40
C ASN A 74 6.94 1.13 -3.69
N THR A 75 8.23 1.42 -3.81
CA THR A 75 8.85 2.63 -3.25
C THR A 75 8.25 3.89 -3.86
N LEU A 76 8.12 3.95 -5.19
CA LEU A 76 7.50 5.09 -5.88
C LEU A 76 6.05 5.30 -5.44
N VAL A 77 5.27 4.22 -5.34
CA VAL A 77 3.87 4.27 -4.88
C VAL A 77 3.79 4.85 -3.46
N ILE A 78 4.65 4.38 -2.55
CA ILE A 78 4.72 4.90 -1.18
C ILE A 78 5.11 6.37 -1.16
N LEU A 79 6.11 6.78 -1.96
CA LEU A 79 6.53 8.19 -2.07
C LEU A 79 5.40 9.07 -2.61
N PHE A 80 4.64 8.61 -3.61
CA PHE A 80 3.47 9.32 -4.10
C PHE A 80 2.40 9.46 -3.02
N PHE A 81 2.16 8.42 -2.21
CA PHE A 81 1.20 8.48 -1.11
C PHE A 81 1.62 9.52 -0.05
N VAL A 82 2.89 9.50 0.36
CA VAL A 82 3.45 10.47 1.31
C VAL A 82 3.36 11.89 0.75
N GLY A 83 3.77 12.09 -0.51
CA GLY A 83 3.66 13.38 -1.19
C GLY A 83 2.22 13.90 -1.19
N TYR A 84 1.26 13.04 -1.51
CA TYR A 84 -0.16 13.39 -1.44
C TYR A 84 -0.63 13.70 -0.02
N LEU A 85 -0.22 12.94 1.00
CA LEU A 85 -0.57 13.20 2.40
C LEU A 85 -0.06 14.56 2.87
N LEU A 86 1.18 14.92 2.50
CA LEU A 86 1.77 16.23 2.81
C LEU A 86 0.97 17.36 2.16
N ILE A 87 0.57 17.18 0.90
CA ILE A 87 -0.26 18.17 0.20
C ILE A 87 -1.66 18.26 0.83
N LEU A 88 -2.27 17.13 1.20
CA LEU A 88 -3.58 17.09 1.88
C LEU A 88 -3.55 17.72 3.27
N ARG A 89 -2.41 17.67 3.94
CA ARG A 89 -2.24 18.31 5.25
C ARG A 89 -2.25 19.84 5.16
N ASN A 90 -1.68 20.39 4.09
CA ASN A 90 -1.33 21.80 4.01
C ASN A 90 -2.17 22.62 3.03
N LYS A 91 -2.61 22.02 1.90
CA LYS A 91 -3.17 22.78 0.77
C LYS A 91 -4.43 22.18 0.17
N LEU A 92 -4.59 20.85 0.18
CA LEU A 92 -5.70 20.18 -0.49
C LEU A 92 -6.65 19.49 0.47
N LYS A 93 -7.92 19.42 0.05
CA LYS A 93 -8.94 18.62 0.71
C LYS A 93 -9.14 17.32 -0.06
N TYR A 94 -9.30 16.20 0.64
CA TYR A 94 -9.52 14.90 0.01
C TYR A 94 -11.00 14.71 -0.37
N GLY A 95 -11.23 13.79 -1.30
CA GLY A 95 -12.56 13.31 -1.69
C GLY A 95 -12.56 11.80 -1.92
N TYR A 96 -13.70 11.25 -2.33
CA TYR A 96 -13.88 9.79 -2.51
C TYR A 96 -12.84 9.13 -3.40
N PHE A 97 -12.57 9.72 -4.56
CA PHE A 97 -11.65 9.14 -5.55
C PHE A 97 -10.25 8.93 -4.95
N PHE A 98 -9.77 9.92 -4.18
CA PHE A 98 -8.50 9.79 -3.46
C PHE A 98 -8.52 8.56 -2.55
N ILE A 99 -9.49 8.47 -1.63
CA ILE A 99 -9.51 7.38 -0.64
C ILE A 99 -9.65 6.01 -1.32
N ILE A 100 -10.55 5.87 -2.28
CA ILE A 100 -10.81 4.62 -2.98
C ILE A 100 -9.58 4.18 -3.79
N SER A 101 -8.93 5.11 -4.52
CA SER A 101 -7.73 4.78 -5.30
C SER A 101 -6.61 4.23 -4.40
N TRP A 102 -6.40 4.82 -3.23
CA TRP A 102 -5.38 4.36 -2.30
C TRP A 102 -5.75 3.04 -1.62
N ILE A 103 -7.03 2.79 -1.34
CA ILE A 103 -7.47 1.46 -0.86
C ILE A 103 -7.07 0.38 -1.87
N VAL A 104 -7.38 0.56 -3.15
CA VAL A 104 -7.04 -0.41 -4.20
C VAL A 104 -5.53 -0.64 -4.29
N ILE A 105 -4.74 0.44 -4.21
CA ILE A 105 -3.28 0.36 -4.23
C ILE A 105 -2.74 -0.38 -2.99
N PHE A 106 -3.24 -0.11 -1.79
CA PHE A 106 -2.76 -0.82 -0.60
C PHE A 106 -3.21 -2.29 -0.57
N ILE A 107 -4.32 -2.64 -1.23
CA ILE A 107 -4.71 -4.04 -1.46
C ILE A 107 -3.63 -4.72 -2.29
N THR A 108 -3.18 -4.13 -3.41
CA THR A 108 -2.14 -4.76 -4.22
C THR A 108 -0.85 -4.94 -3.43
N ILE A 109 -0.41 -3.92 -2.69
CA ILE A 109 0.78 -4.00 -1.81
C ILE A 109 0.63 -5.10 -0.76
N ALA A 110 -0.55 -5.28 -0.17
CA ALA A 110 -0.79 -6.32 0.82
C ALA A 110 -0.56 -7.74 0.26
N PHE A 111 -0.79 -7.95 -1.03
CA PHE A 111 -0.60 -9.25 -1.69
C PHE A 111 0.75 -9.40 -2.40
N VAL A 112 1.52 -8.32 -2.60
CA VAL A 112 2.85 -8.36 -3.25
C VAL A 112 3.75 -9.46 -2.69
N PRO A 113 3.90 -9.65 -1.36
CA PRO A 113 4.82 -10.65 -0.83
C PRO A 113 4.46 -12.10 -1.17
N PHE A 114 3.23 -12.35 -1.61
CA PHE A 114 2.70 -13.70 -1.85
C PHE A 114 2.31 -13.96 -3.30
N TYR A 115 2.51 -12.99 -4.20
CA TYR A 115 2.11 -13.08 -5.61
C TYR A 115 2.80 -14.25 -6.35
N GLY A 116 4.06 -14.55 -5.99
CA GLY A 116 4.83 -15.66 -6.56
C GLY A 116 4.51 -17.03 -5.96
N GLY A 117 3.68 -17.10 -4.92
CA GLY A 117 3.42 -18.31 -4.15
C GLY A 117 4.37 -18.48 -2.95
N ILE A 118 3.81 -18.87 -1.80
CA ILE A 118 4.51 -18.95 -0.51
C ILE A 118 5.64 -20.00 -0.52
N LYS A 119 5.51 -21.04 -1.35
CA LYS A 119 6.41 -22.20 -1.38
C LYS A 119 7.85 -21.86 -1.79
N TYR A 120 8.02 -20.83 -2.61
CA TYR A 120 9.32 -20.39 -3.10
C TYR A 120 10.08 -19.48 -2.15
N HIS A 121 9.44 -19.03 -1.06
CA HIS A 121 10.00 -18.06 -0.13
C HIS A 121 10.54 -18.75 1.13
N PRO A 122 11.76 -18.41 1.60
CA PRO A 122 12.25 -18.87 2.90
C PRO A 122 11.34 -18.35 4.03
N ASN A 123 11.26 -19.08 5.14
CA ASN A 123 10.39 -18.76 6.29
C ASN A 123 10.50 -17.29 6.74
N ILE A 124 11.71 -16.73 6.76
CA ILE A 124 11.92 -15.33 7.14
C ILE A 124 11.28 -14.35 6.15
N GLN A 125 11.32 -14.65 4.85
CA GLN A 125 10.66 -13.84 3.82
C GLN A 125 9.13 -13.95 3.93
N ILE A 126 8.61 -15.11 4.35
CA ILE A 126 7.17 -15.29 4.63
C ILE A 126 6.75 -14.45 5.85
N ILE A 127 7.54 -14.47 6.93
CA ILE A 127 7.25 -13.69 8.15
C ILE A 127 7.20 -12.19 7.82
N PHE A 128 8.24 -11.66 7.15
CA PHE A 128 8.25 -10.25 6.74
C PHE A 128 7.15 -9.93 5.72
N GLY A 129 6.83 -10.86 4.83
CA GLY A 129 5.67 -10.74 3.93
C GLY A 129 4.36 -10.59 4.69
N GLY A 130 4.16 -11.40 5.74
CA GLY A 130 3.01 -11.30 6.64
C GLY A 130 2.94 -9.93 7.33
N ILE A 131 4.07 -9.42 7.83
CA ILE A 131 4.15 -8.09 8.45
C ILE A 131 3.74 -6.99 7.44
N ILE A 132 4.24 -7.04 6.21
CA ILE A 132 3.87 -6.11 5.13
C ILE A 132 2.37 -6.15 4.87
N SER A 133 1.79 -7.34 4.76
CA SER A 133 0.35 -7.53 4.55
C SER A 133 -0.46 -6.98 5.72
N THR A 134 -0.07 -7.27 6.96
CA THR A 134 -0.75 -6.75 8.16
C THR A 134 -0.72 -5.24 8.21
N ILE A 135 0.44 -4.60 8.02
CA ILE A 135 0.56 -3.14 8.01
C ILE A 135 -0.32 -2.55 6.89
N SER A 136 -0.26 -3.12 5.69
CA SER A 136 -1.07 -2.66 4.55
C SER A 136 -2.57 -2.78 4.83
N ILE A 137 -3.01 -3.88 5.45
CA ILE A 137 -4.40 -4.06 5.89
C ILE A 137 -4.79 -3.00 6.92
N THR A 138 -3.92 -2.67 7.89
CA THR A 138 -4.23 -1.60 8.85
C THR A 138 -4.35 -0.23 8.20
N ILE A 139 -3.58 0.06 7.15
CA ILE A 139 -3.72 1.28 6.33
C ILE A 139 -5.07 1.28 5.61
N ILE A 140 -5.45 0.16 4.98
CA ILE A 140 -6.75 -0.01 4.30
C ILE A 140 -7.90 0.24 5.28
N LEU A 141 -7.87 -0.39 6.46
CA LEU A 141 -8.89 -0.21 7.49
C LEU A 141 -9.00 1.26 7.92
N HIS A 142 -7.86 1.96 8.09
CA HIS A 142 -7.88 3.38 8.43
C HIS A 142 -8.46 4.24 7.30
N LEU A 143 -8.13 3.94 6.03
CA LEU A 143 -8.72 4.61 4.87
C LEU A 143 -10.24 4.37 4.78
N VAL A 144 -10.71 3.14 5.05
CA VAL A 144 -12.13 2.80 5.10
C VAL A 144 -12.86 3.56 6.22
N LEU A 145 -12.26 3.71 7.40
CA LEU A 145 -12.82 4.52 8.48
C LEU A 145 -12.94 5.99 8.07
N ILE A 146 -11.93 6.56 7.42
CA ILE A 146 -11.98 7.93 6.89
C ILE A 146 -13.06 8.05 5.81
N LEU A 147 -13.19 7.06 4.92
CA LEU A 147 -14.22 6.99 3.90
C LEU A 147 -15.63 7.04 4.50
N PHE A 148 -15.86 6.24 5.53
CA PHE A 148 -17.15 6.19 6.23
C PHE A 148 -17.47 7.50 6.94
N ASN A 149 -16.52 8.07 7.67
CA ASN A 149 -16.67 9.37 8.33
C ASN A 149 -16.96 10.48 7.32
N PHE A 150 -16.28 10.48 6.18
CA PHE A 150 -16.50 11.41 5.09
C PHE A 150 -17.90 11.25 4.47
N TYR A 151 -18.38 10.02 4.32
CA TYR A 151 -19.73 9.73 3.84
C TYR A 151 -20.81 10.30 4.75
N ILE A 152 -20.68 10.10 6.06
CA ILE A 152 -21.60 10.65 7.06
C ILE A 152 -21.61 12.18 7.00
N LYS A 153 -20.43 12.82 7.07
CA LYS A 153 -20.32 14.28 7.06
C LYS A 153 -20.90 14.91 5.79
N ARG A 154 -20.72 14.25 4.64
CA ARG A 154 -21.33 14.69 3.38
C ARG A 154 -22.86 14.63 3.41
N LYS A 155 -23.45 13.59 4.02
CA LYS A 155 -24.91 13.48 4.17
C LYS A 155 -25.45 14.61 5.06
N PHE A 156 -24.78 14.91 6.17
CA PHE A 156 -25.14 16.03 7.03
C PHE A 156 -25.04 17.37 6.30
N HIS A 157 -23.93 17.64 5.62
CA HIS A 157 -23.77 18.87 4.82
C HIS A 157 -24.87 19.01 3.76
N TYR A 158 -25.25 17.92 3.09
CA TYR A 158 -26.34 17.95 2.12
C TYR A 158 -27.69 18.28 2.77
N TYR A 159 -27.97 17.69 3.95
CA TYR A 159 -29.17 17.97 4.71
C TYR A 159 -29.25 19.43 5.18
N GLU A 160 -28.17 19.97 5.76
CA GLU A 160 -28.08 21.37 6.16
C GLU A 160 -28.26 22.32 4.98
N PHE A 161 -27.58 22.03 3.86
CA PHE A 161 -27.73 22.81 2.64
C PHE A 161 -29.19 22.84 2.17
N TYR A 162 -29.86 21.68 2.16
CA TYR A 162 -31.28 21.59 1.77
C TYR A 162 -32.20 22.34 2.74
N LYS A 163 -31.98 22.22 4.05
CA LYS A 163 -32.75 22.93 5.09
C LYS A 163 -32.65 24.45 4.91
N ILE A 164 -31.43 24.98 4.81
CA ILE A 164 -31.15 26.42 4.69
C ILE A 164 -31.76 27.02 3.40
N HIS A 165 -31.70 26.30 2.28
CA HIS A 165 -32.22 26.82 1.00
C HIS A 165 -33.74 26.62 0.85
N LYS A 166 -34.33 25.68 1.59
CA LYS A 166 -35.79 25.52 1.68
C LYS A 166 -36.43 26.60 2.55
N GLU A 167 -35.73 27.08 3.58
CA GLU A 167 -36.20 28.18 4.45
C GLU A 167 -36.10 29.57 3.79
N ARG A 168 -35.20 29.76 2.81
CA ARG A 168 -35.07 31.03 2.05
C ARG A 168 -36.01 31.18 0.85
N GLY A 169 -36.72 30.12 0.48
CA GLY A 169 -37.66 30.09 -0.65
C GLY A 169 -39.14 30.21 -0.26
N LYS A 170 -39.43 30.43 1.02
CA LYS A 170 -40.74 30.85 1.54
C LYS A 170 -40.61 32.28 2.05
#